data_AF-A0A5Q0M844-F1
#
_entry.id   AF-A0A5Q0M844-F1
#
_cell.length_a   1.000
_cell.length_b   1.000
_cell.length_c   1.000
_cell.angle_alpha   90.00
_cell.angle_beta   90.00
_cell.angle_gamma   90.00
#
_symmetry.space_group_name_H-M   'P 1'
#
loop_
_entity.id
_entity.type
_entity.pdbx_description
1 polymer ?
#
loop_
_entity_poly.entity_id
_entity_poly.type
_entity_poly.pdbx_seq_one_letter_code
_entity_poly.pdbx_strand_id
1 'polypeptide(L)'
;MFATLESKLDGCRNRHGLVIPFAHLGLIGRAWHASGACLHMLHRHPIRRQVVIPKEHRWDLTDHPSLHILRPFITSYLKKGLAEIGSENKTFPASAAEIYAAGVCERVSELDNALAALRLTLDFVMDLGKEPKPDPDIYRYHYESFVLRVIGFVDRAHRLVGTSFVMPMKKVEGIGGNAFVRKQIVADHPHVHAALLAVSDAVDSYKGPRNELIHATSFSSRELGLFTSIKHLGIDTDGLNTDELARHHFSKGGIEIAVTIAKLVETLKALLDALTPLFEIVHQHVQIEGVKESAPKGP
;
A
#
# COMPACT_ATOMS: atom_id res chain seq x y z
N MET A 1 -33.16 -12.02 7.87
CA MET A 1 -33.36 -10.55 7.91
C MET A 1 -32.92 -9.97 6.57
N PHE A 2 -33.60 -10.40 5.50
CA PHE A 2 -33.35 -10.03 4.10
C PHE A 2 -34.59 -9.26 3.63
N ALA A 3 -34.53 -7.94 3.72
CA ALA A 3 -35.44 -7.02 3.05
C ALA A 3 -34.74 -5.67 3.00
N THR A 4 -34.92 -4.92 1.91
CA THR A 4 -34.36 -3.57 1.62
C THR A 4 -33.01 -3.47 0.91
N LEU A 5 -32.89 -4.17 -0.22
CA LEU A 5 -31.99 -3.75 -1.32
C LEU A 5 -32.71 -2.93 -2.41
N GLU A 6 -34.05 -2.85 -2.40
CA GLU A 6 -34.83 -2.18 -3.45
C GLU A 6 -35.20 -0.70 -3.16
N SER A 7 -34.96 -0.16 -1.96
CA SER A 7 -35.56 1.14 -1.56
C SER A 7 -34.61 2.34 -1.48
N LYS A 8 -33.39 2.29 -2.05
CA LYS A 8 -32.35 3.34 -1.83
C LYS A 8 -31.89 4.07 -3.09
N LEU A 9 -32.79 4.32 -4.05
CA LEU A 9 -32.45 5.02 -5.30
C LEU A 9 -32.96 6.48 -5.47
N ASP A 10 -33.77 7.06 -4.59
CA ASP A 10 -34.35 8.40 -4.85
C ASP A 10 -34.05 9.47 -3.80
N GLY A 11 -32.87 10.08 -3.85
CA GLY A 11 -32.74 11.43 -3.29
C GLY A 11 -31.34 11.81 -2.83
N CYS A 12 -30.65 12.63 -3.64
CA CYS A 12 -29.63 13.57 -3.16
C CYS A 12 -29.30 14.55 -4.28
N ARG A 13 -30.10 15.62 -4.40
CA ARG A 13 -29.86 16.78 -5.24
C ARG A 13 -29.57 17.98 -4.34
N ASN A 14 -28.40 18.59 -4.58
CA ASN A 14 -27.92 19.91 -4.16
C ASN A 14 -26.88 20.01 -3.04
N ARG A 15 -25.74 20.54 -3.48
CA ARG A 15 -24.45 20.74 -2.82
C ARG A 15 -24.29 22.18 -2.37
N HIS A 16 -23.69 22.31 -1.18
CA HIS A 16 -22.61 23.21 -0.74
C HIS A 16 -22.33 24.54 -1.48
N GLY A 17 -22.28 25.62 -0.70
CA GLY A 17 -21.42 26.77 -0.95
C GLY A 17 -20.28 26.82 0.08
N LEU A 18 -19.04 27.02 -0.38
CA LEU A 18 -17.84 27.20 0.44
C LEU A 18 -16.95 28.26 -0.21
N VAL A 19 -16.47 29.23 0.58
CA VAL A 19 -15.32 30.12 0.24
C VAL A 19 -14.73 30.63 1.55
N ILE A 20 -13.39 30.52 1.76
CA ILE A 20 -12.50 31.52 2.42
C ILE A 20 -11.03 31.28 1.94
N PRO A 21 -10.17 32.33 1.77
CA PRO A 21 -8.87 32.26 1.07
C PRO A 21 -7.60 32.25 1.97
N PHE A 22 -6.46 32.20 1.27
CA PHE A 22 -5.03 32.16 1.64
C PHE A 22 -4.46 33.31 2.51
N ALA A 23 -3.48 32.97 3.38
CA ALA A 23 -2.21 33.70 3.65
C ALA A 23 -1.34 32.84 4.62
N HIS A 24 -0.27 32.17 4.19
CA HIS A 24 1.15 32.57 4.03
C HIS A 24 2.00 32.75 5.31
N LEU A 25 3.04 31.91 5.37
CA LEU A 25 4.41 32.15 5.82
C LEU A 25 4.69 32.48 7.30
N GLY A 26 5.35 31.53 7.95
CA GLY A 26 6.16 31.75 9.14
C GLY A 26 5.99 30.60 10.12
N LEU A 27 7.11 29.97 10.48
CA LEU A 27 7.23 28.80 11.35
C LEU A 27 6.87 27.46 10.68
N ILE A 28 7.86 26.59 10.53
CA ILE A 28 7.91 25.22 11.12
C ILE A 28 9.29 24.65 10.74
N GLY A 29 10.30 24.98 11.54
CA GLY A 29 11.59 24.28 11.59
C GLY A 29 11.74 23.44 12.86
N ARG A 30 10.63 23.09 13.52
CA ARG A 30 10.65 22.48 14.88
C ARG A 30 9.90 21.15 15.01
N ALA A 31 9.55 20.49 13.91
CA ALA A 31 8.86 19.19 13.99
C ALA A 31 9.80 17.96 13.93
N TRP A 32 11.06 18.13 13.55
CA TRP A 32 11.97 16.99 13.28
C TRP A 32 12.84 16.53 14.47
N HIS A 33 12.56 17.01 15.68
CA HIS A 33 13.35 16.62 16.87
C HIS A 33 12.84 15.40 17.63
N ALA A 34 11.70 14.81 17.25
CA ALA A 34 11.08 13.72 18.02
C ALA A 34 11.38 12.29 17.52
N SER A 35 12.02 12.12 16.35
CA SER A 35 12.48 10.81 15.87
C SER A 35 13.99 10.60 16.01
N GLY A 36 14.71 11.61 16.53
CA GLY A 36 16.16 11.60 16.76
C GLY A 36 16.60 11.18 18.16
N ALA A 37 15.74 10.53 18.96
CA ALA A 37 16.09 10.05 20.29
C ALA A 37 16.85 8.71 20.24
N CYS A 38 18.03 8.71 19.63
CA CYS A 38 19.08 7.73 19.94
C CYS A 38 20.46 8.21 19.46
N LEU A 39 20.91 9.36 19.94
CA LEU A 39 22.30 9.80 19.72
C LEU A 39 22.91 10.40 21.00
N HIS A 40 23.27 9.51 21.92
CA HIS A 40 24.33 9.75 22.88
C HIS A 40 25.25 8.54 22.87
N MET A 41 26.27 8.57 22.00
CA MET A 41 27.61 7.95 22.18
C MET A 41 28.40 8.06 20.86
N LEU A 42 29.02 9.22 20.66
CA LEU A 42 30.23 9.30 19.84
C LEU A 42 31.42 9.09 20.79
N HIS A 43 31.85 7.83 20.94
CA HIS A 43 33.26 7.44 21.03
C HIS A 43 33.40 5.92 21.03
N ARG A 44 34.13 5.42 20.02
CA ARG A 44 34.75 4.08 19.92
C ARG A 44 33.82 2.86 20.09
N HIS A 45 33.32 2.32 18.97
CA HIS A 45 33.30 0.87 18.69
C HIS A 45 32.97 0.61 17.21
N PRO A 46 33.60 -0.39 16.54
CA PRO A 46 33.20 -0.80 15.21
C PRO A 46 31.97 -1.69 15.33
N ILE A 47 30.77 -1.10 15.31
CA ILE A 47 29.53 -1.88 15.27
C ILE A 47 29.28 -2.31 13.82
N ARG A 48 30.02 -3.32 13.35
CA ARG A 48 29.53 -4.22 12.29
C ARG A 48 28.52 -5.19 12.94
N ARG A 49 27.36 -4.70 13.36
CA ARG A 49 26.20 -5.60 13.43
C ARG A 49 25.74 -5.77 12.00
N GLN A 50 25.85 -7.00 11.47
CA GLN A 50 25.18 -7.34 10.22
C GLN A 50 23.69 -7.07 10.43
N VAL A 51 23.19 -6.01 9.81
CA VAL A 51 21.76 -5.76 9.75
C VAL A 51 21.21 -6.81 8.78
N VAL A 52 20.45 -7.76 9.31
CA VAL A 52 19.77 -8.77 8.51
C VAL A 52 18.54 -8.13 7.91
N ILE A 53 18.52 -8.00 6.58
CA ILE A 53 17.34 -7.55 5.84
C ILE A 53 16.29 -8.67 5.94
N PRO A 54 15.07 -8.40 6.46
CA PRO A 54 14.02 -9.41 6.61
C PRO A 54 13.64 -10.01 5.26
N LYS A 55 13.76 -11.32 5.05
CA LYS A 55 13.46 -11.97 3.75
C LYS A 55 11.99 -11.85 3.35
N GLU A 56 11.13 -11.58 4.31
CA GLU A 56 9.69 -11.43 4.20
C GLU A 56 9.31 -10.29 3.24
N HIS A 57 10.22 -9.35 2.97
CA HIS A 57 9.97 -8.24 2.07
C HIS A 57 9.69 -8.67 0.61
N ARG A 58 10.05 -9.90 0.19
CA ARG A 58 9.91 -10.40 -1.20
C ARG A 58 8.65 -11.22 -1.48
N TRP A 59 7.75 -11.35 -0.52
CA TRP A 59 6.59 -12.23 -0.67
C TRP A 59 5.46 -11.56 -1.47
N ASP A 60 4.87 -12.28 -2.43
CA ASP A 60 3.79 -11.77 -3.29
C ASP A 60 2.42 -12.18 -2.75
N LEU A 61 1.53 -11.21 -2.57
CA LEU A 61 0.18 -11.36 -2.02
C LEU A 61 -0.72 -12.23 -2.86
N THR A 62 -0.51 -12.27 -4.17
CA THR A 62 -1.21 -13.15 -5.12
C THR A 62 -1.00 -14.64 -4.83
N ASP A 63 0.06 -15.02 -4.12
CA ASP A 63 0.33 -16.40 -3.68
C ASP A 63 -0.32 -16.75 -2.33
N HIS A 64 -1.16 -15.88 -1.78
CA HIS A 64 -1.80 -16.14 -0.48
C HIS A 64 -2.73 -17.35 -0.53
N PRO A 65 -2.64 -18.30 0.44
CA PRO A 65 -3.51 -19.47 0.49
C PRO A 65 -5.01 -19.12 0.47
N SER A 66 -5.42 -18.03 1.11
CA SER A 66 -6.81 -17.55 1.10
C SER A 66 -7.37 -17.28 -0.30
N LEU A 67 -6.52 -17.00 -1.28
CA LEU A 67 -6.94 -16.74 -2.66
C LEU A 67 -7.10 -18.04 -3.46
N HIS A 68 -6.57 -19.17 -2.97
CA HIS A 68 -6.66 -20.46 -3.68
C HIS A 68 -8.11 -20.87 -3.97
N ILE A 69 -9.04 -20.55 -3.06
CA ILE A 69 -10.46 -20.86 -3.22
C ILE A 69 -11.13 -20.11 -4.37
N LEU A 70 -10.57 -18.97 -4.77
CA LEU A 70 -11.04 -18.14 -5.87
C LEU A 70 -10.42 -18.56 -7.23
N ARG A 71 -9.35 -19.37 -7.22
CA ARG A 71 -8.59 -19.77 -8.43
C ARG A 71 -9.45 -20.34 -9.55
N PRO A 72 -10.42 -21.24 -9.31
CA PRO A 72 -11.25 -21.78 -10.39
C PRO A 72 -12.04 -20.68 -11.12
N PHE A 73 -12.62 -19.73 -10.36
CA PHE A 73 -13.43 -18.64 -10.91
C PHE A 73 -12.58 -17.63 -11.69
N ILE A 74 -11.44 -17.20 -11.13
CA ILE A 74 -10.55 -16.28 -11.84
C ILE A 74 -9.96 -16.92 -13.09
N THR A 75 -9.61 -18.21 -13.05
CA THR A 75 -9.10 -18.93 -14.23
C THR A 75 -10.14 -18.95 -15.35
N SER A 76 -11.40 -19.24 -15.00
CA SER A 76 -12.50 -19.23 -15.97
C SER A 76 -12.73 -17.83 -16.54
N TYR A 77 -12.80 -16.80 -15.68
CA TYR A 77 -12.94 -15.41 -16.07
C TYR A 77 -11.85 -14.97 -17.06
N LEU A 78 -10.58 -15.24 -16.73
CA LEU A 78 -9.44 -14.86 -17.57
C LEU A 78 -9.43 -15.60 -18.91
N LYS A 79 -9.77 -16.89 -18.95
CA LYS A 79 -9.86 -17.65 -20.21
C LYS A 79 -10.93 -17.08 -21.13
N LYS A 80 -12.10 -16.73 -20.59
CA LYS A 80 -13.19 -16.09 -21.36
C LYS A 80 -12.75 -14.72 -21.88
N GLY A 81 -12.11 -13.92 -21.04
CA GLY A 81 -11.56 -12.62 -21.44
C GLY A 81 -10.49 -12.73 -22.53
N LEU A 82 -9.56 -13.68 -22.42
CA LEU A 82 -8.53 -13.93 -23.43
C LEU A 82 -9.11 -14.41 -24.77
N ALA A 83 -10.13 -15.27 -24.74
CA ALA A 83 -10.82 -15.69 -25.95
C ALA A 83 -11.46 -14.50 -26.67
N GLU A 84 -11.95 -13.52 -25.91
CA GLU A 84 -12.60 -12.33 -26.46
C GLU A 84 -11.61 -11.30 -27.03
N ILE A 85 -10.36 -11.25 -26.56
CA ILE A 85 -9.34 -10.34 -27.13
C ILE A 85 -9.06 -10.65 -28.61
N GLY A 86 -9.26 -11.90 -29.04
CA GLY A 86 -9.13 -12.32 -30.43
C GLY A 86 -10.37 -12.05 -31.30
N SER A 87 -11.50 -11.67 -30.70
CA SER A 87 -12.73 -11.31 -31.39
C SER A 87 -13.00 -9.81 -31.26
N GLU A 88 -13.74 -9.23 -32.21
CA GLU A 88 -14.04 -7.79 -32.18
C GLU A 88 -15.05 -7.38 -31.08
N ASN A 89 -15.54 -8.32 -30.25
CA ASN A 89 -16.44 -7.93 -29.15
C ASN A 89 -15.65 -7.41 -27.95
N LYS A 90 -16.29 -6.49 -27.21
CA LYS A 90 -15.68 -5.79 -26.06
C LYS A 90 -16.05 -6.39 -24.71
N THR A 91 -16.92 -7.40 -24.70
CA THR A 91 -17.52 -7.95 -23.47
C THR A 91 -17.74 -9.44 -23.63
N PHE A 92 -17.60 -10.17 -22.53
CA PHE A 92 -17.90 -11.61 -22.45
C PHE A 92 -18.80 -11.91 -21.24
N PRO A 93 -19.62 -12.98 -21.29
CA PRO A 93 -20.47 -13.36 -20.16
C PRO A 93 -19.63 -13.91 -19.01
N ALA A 94 -19.79 -13.32 -17.82
CA ALA A 94 -19.17 -13.78 -16.59
C ALA A 94 -20.21 -13.98 -15.49
N SER A 95 -20.07 -15.05 -14.69
CA SER A 95 -20.91 -15.30 -13.52
C SER A 95 -20.60 -14.32 -12.40
N ALA A 96 -21.51 -14.19 -11.42
CA ALA A 96 -21.28 -13.34 -10.26
C ALA A 96 -20.01 -13.74 -9.47
N ALA A 97 -19.72 -15.04 -9.35
CA ALA A 97 -18.52 -15.54 -8.69
C ALA A 97 -17.24 -15.25 -9.49
N GLU A 98 -17.30 -15.30 -10.82
CA GLU A 98 -16.19 -14.91 -11.70
C GLU A 98 -15.88 -13.41 -11.57
N ILE A 99 -16.91 -12.55 -11.60
CA ILE A 99 -16.78 -11.10 -11.41
C ILE A 99 -16.23 -10.78 -10.02
N TYR A 100 -16.73 -11.43 -8.98
CA TYR A 100 -16.24 -11.27 -7.61
C TYR A 100 -14.76 -11.64 -7.49
N ALA A 101 -14.39 -12.84 -7.96
CA ALA A 101 -13.01 -13.32 -7.91
C ALA A 101 -12.06 -12.39 -8.70
N ALA A 102 -12.49 -11.92 -9.88
CA ALA A 102 -11.75 -10.93 -10.66
C ALA A 102 -11.52 -9.63 -9.89
N GLY A 103 -12.58 -9.08 -9.28
CA GLY A 103 -12.47 -7.86 -8.48
C GLY A 103 -11.49 -8.01 -7.30
N VAL A 104 -11.59 -9.09 -6.53
CA VAL A 104 -10.68 -9.34 -5.40
C VAL A 104 -9.25 -9.51 -5.87
N CYS A 105 -9.01 -10.37 -6.87
CA CYS A 105 -7.66 -10.61 -7.40
C CYS A 105 -7.04 -9.34 -8.01
N GLU A 106 -7.83 -8.48 -8.65
CA GLU A 106 -7.37 -7.18 -9.15
C GLU A 106 -6.90 -6.28 -7.99
N ARG A 107 -7.68 -6.17 -6.91
CA ARG A 107 -7.28 -5.36 -5.74
C ARG A 107 -6.03 -5.90 -5.05
N VAL A 108 -5.86 -7.22 -4.98
CA VAL A 108 -4.62 -7.83 -4.48
C VAL A 108 -3.44 -7.52 -5.41
N SER A 109 -3.64 -7.61 -6.73
CA SER A 109 -2.61 -7.29 -7.72
C SER A 109 -2.19 -5.81 -7.65
N GLU A 110 -3.11 -4.90 -7.35
CA GLU A 110 -2.78 -3.48 -7.10
C GLU A 110 -1.84 -3.28 -5.90
N LEU A 111 -2.01 -4.09 -4.84
CA LEU A 111 -1.13 -4.09 -3.68
C LEU A 111 0.24 -4.68 -4.01
N ASP A 112 0.29 -5.80 -4.75
CA ASP A 112 1.55 -6.41 -5.20
C ASP A 112 2.35 -5.47 -6.11
N ASN A 113 1.68 -4.83 -7.07
CA ASN A 113 2.31 -3.83 -7.93
C ASN A 113 2.87 -2.66 -7.11
N ALA A 114 2.17 -2.23 -6.06
CA ALA A 114 2.67 -1.21 -5.15
C ALA A 114 3.88 -1.71 -4.35
N LEU A 115 3.89 -2.97 -3.88
CA LEU A 115 5.03 -3.56 -3.17
C LEU A 115 6.25 -3.68 -4.07
N ALA A 116 6.07 -4.16 -5.30
CA ALA A 116 7.11 -4.21 -6.32
C ALA A 116 7.73 -2.84 -6.56
N ALA A 117 6.91 -1.79 -6.65
CA ALA A 117 7.39 -0.43 -6.78
C ALA A 117 8.22 0.04 -5.57
N LEU A 118 7.86 -0.33 -4.33
CA LEU A 118 8.68 -0.01 -3.15
C LEU A 118 9.98 -0.83 -3.11
N ARG A 119 9.95 -2.10 -3.55
CA ARG A 119 11.14 -2.97 -3.64
C ARG A 119 12.15 -2.42 -4.64
N LEU A 120 11.71 -1.89 -5.78
CA LEU A 120 12.60 -1.20 -6.71
C LEU A 120 13.29 -0.01 -6.03
N THR A 121 12.54 0.82 -5.31
CA THR A 121 13.12 1.93 -4.54
C THR A 121 14.12 1.44 -3.48
N LEU A 122 13.81 0.36 -2.77
CA LEU A 122 14.72 -0.27 -1.82
C LEU A 122 16.04 -0.67 -2.49
N ASP A 123 15.96 -1.42 -3.60
CA ASP A 123 17.13 -1.91 -4.31
C ASP A 123 18.02 -0.73 -4.76
N PHE A 124 17.43 0.33 -5.31
CA PHE A 124 18.16 1.55 -5.67
C PHE A 124 18.87 2.21 -4.48
N VAL A 125 18.17 2.41 -3.35
CA VAL A 125 18.75 3.06 -2.17
C VAL A 125 19.87 2.19 -1.55
N MET A 126 19.68 0.87 -1.53
CA MET A 126 20.68 -0.07 -1.02
C MET A 126 21.92 -0.13 -1.90
N ASP A 127 21.77 -0.03 -3.22
CA ASP A 127 22.90 -0.02 -4.16
C ASP A 127 23.64 1.32 -4.10
N LEU A 128 22.92 2.43 -4.01
CA LEU A 128 23.52 3.76 -3.78
C LEU A 128 24.36 3.78 -2.49
N GLY A 129 23.91 3.10 -1.44
CA GLY A 129 24.67 2.91 -0.19
C GLY A 129 26.01 2.16 -0.34
N LYS A 130 26.25 1.50 -1.48
CA LYS A 130 27.49 0.76 -1.79
C LYS A 130 28.39 1.52 -2.78
N GLU A 131 27.90 2.58 -3.41
CA GLU A 131 28.64 3.30 -4.44
C GLU A 131 29.85 4.05 -3.85
N PRO A 132 31.02 4.06 -4.55
CA PRO A 132 32.19 4.78 -4.08
C PRO A 132 31.96 6.28 -3.86
N LYS A 133 31.07 6.89 -4.65
CA LYS A 133 30.73 8.32 -4.62
C LYS A 133 29.21 8.50 -4.75
N PRO A 134 28.44 8.24 -3.69
CA PRO A 134 27.00 8.17 -3.79
C PRO A 134 26.40 9.59 -3.94
N ASP A 135 25.38 9.73 -4.79
CA ASP A 135 24.75 11.03 -5.06
C ASP A 135 23.58 11.35 -4.10
N PRO A 136 23.67 12.42 -3.27
CA PRO A 136 22.57 12.85 -2.41
C PRO A 136 21.27 13.18 -3.16
N ASP A 137 21.36 13.68 -4.39
CA ASP A 137 20.17 14.05 -5.17
C ASP A 137 19.42 12.82 -5.68
N ILE A 138 20.16 11.75 -6.02
CA ILE A 138 19.58 10.46 -6.39
C ILE A 138 18.91 9.82 -5.15
N TYR A 139 19.58 9.83 -4.00
CA TYR A 139 18.99 9.34 -2.74
C TYR A 139 17.66 10.04 -2.45
N ARG A 140 17.67 11.38 -2.47
CA ARG A 140 16.49 12.22 -2.23
C ARG A 140 15.32 11.84 -3.13
N TYR A 141 15.56 11.74 -4.43
CA TYR A 141 14.54 11.39 -5.42
C TYR A 141 13.87 10.03 -5.12
N HIS A 142 14.68 9.00 -4.86
CA HIS A 142 14.16 7.67 -4.56
C HIS A 142 13.44 7.63 -3.22
N TYR A 143 13.95 8.31 -2.20
CA TYR A 143 13.33 8.37 -0.89
C TYR A 143 11.98 9.09 -0.91
N GLU A 144 11.87 10.21 -1.63
CA GLU A 144 10.59 10.89 -1.89
C GLU A 144 9.59 9.96 -2.55
N SER A 145 10.02 9.23 -3.58
CA SER A 145 9.17 8.25 -4.26
C SER A 145 8.67 7.17 -3.29
N PHE A 146 9.47 6.73 -2.32
CA PHE A 146 9.04 5.81 -1.28
C PHE A 146 7.97 6.45 -0.39
N VAL A 147 8.24 7.62 0.20
CA VAL A 147 7.32 8.32 1.12
C VAL A 147 5.97 8.62 0.47
N LEU A 148 5.96 9.04 -0.80
CA LEU A 148 4.73 9.33 -1.54
C LEU A 148 3.91 8.07 -1.83
N ARG A 149 4.55 6.93 -2.08
CA ARG A 149 3.88 5.68 -2.45
C ARG A 149 3.42 4.87 -1.25
N VAL A 150 4.19 4.85 -0.16
CA VAL A 150 3.94 3.98 1.00
C VAL A 150 2.59 4.27 1.67
N ILE A 151 2.18 5.55 1.75
CA ILE A 151 0.87 5.94 2.29
C ILE A 151 -0.30 5.42 1.43
N GLY A 152 -0.07 5.23 0.13
CA GLY A 152 -1.09 4.74 -0.81
C GLY A 152 -1.55 3.30 -0.54
N PHE A 153 -0.87 2.55 0.33
CA PHE A 153 -1.31 1.23 0.77
C PHE A 153 -2.59 1.28 1.59
N VAL A 154 -2.80 2.35 2.36
CA VAL A 154 -4.01 2.50 3.18
C VAL A 154 -5.25 2.51 2.29
N ASP A 155 -5.26 3.34 1.24
CA ASP A 155 -6.40 3.45 0.33
C ASP A 155 -6.64 2.14 -0.43
N ARG A 156 -5.58 1.47 -0.89
CA ARG A 156 -5.68 0.18 -1.60
C ARG A 156 -6.22 -0.93 -0.70
N ALA A 157 -5.79 -0.99 0.57
CA ALA A 157 -6.31 -1.95 1.53
C ALA A 157 -7.81 -1.72 1.81
N HIS A 158 -8.26 -0.46 1.92
CA HIS A 158 -9.69 -0.17 2.06
C HIS A 158 -10.48 -0.56 0.81
N ARG A 159 -9.92 -0.40 -0.39
CA ARG A 159 -10.54 -0.88 -1.64
C ARG A 159 -10.65 -2.39 -1.66
N LEU A 160 -9.59 -3.12 -1.30
CA LEU A 160 -9.63 -4.59 -1.17
C LEU A 160 -10.75 -5.03 -0.23
N VAL A 161 -10.86 -4.43 0.96
CA VAL A 161 -11.92 -4.75 1.91
C VAL A 161 -13.29 -4.39 1.32
N GLY A 162 -13.45 -3.20 0.75
CA GLY A 162 -14.70 -2.78 0.11
C GLY A 162 -15.14 -3.74 -0.99
N THR A 163 -14.22 -4.21 -1.83
CA THR A 163 -14.50 -5.19 -2.89
C THR A 163 -14.86 -6.55 -2.32
N SER A 164 -14.15 -7.00 -1.28
CA SER A 164 -14.39 -8.30 -0.63
C SER A 164 -15.78 -8.38 0.01
N PHE A 165 -16.31 -7.25 0.49
CA PHE A 165 -17.67 -7.09 1.01
C PHE A 165 -18.71 -6.70 -0.05
N VAL A 166 -18.34 -6.64 -1.33
CA VAL A 166 -19.22 -6.24 -2.45
C VAL A 166 -19.90 -4.87 -2.21
N MET A 167 -19.14 -3.94 -1.62
CA MET A 167 -19.63 -2.59 -1.36
C MET A 167 -19.75 -1.78 -2.67
N PRO A 168 -20.55 -0.71 -2.71
CA PRO A 168 -20.63 0.14 -3.90
C PRO A 168 -19.29 0.86 -4.18
N MET A 169 -18.58 0.48 -5.24
CA MET A 169 -17.24 1.00 -5.56
C MET A 169 -17.19 2.53 -5.69
N LYS A 170 -18.24 3.15 -6.25
CA LYS A 170 -18.37 4.62 -6.31
C LYS A 170 -18.26 5.31 -4.95
N LYS A 171 -18.69 4.65 -3.86
CA LYS A 171 -18.54 5.14 -2.48
C LYS A 171 -17.16 4.82 -1.91
N VAL A 172 -16.64 3.62 -2.19
CA VAL A 172 -15.32 3.16 -1.71
C VAL A 172 -14.18 3.99 -2.31
N GLU A 173 -14.29 4.39 -3.58
CA GLU A 173 -13.27 5.16 -4.30
C GLU A 173 -13.48 6.68 -4.19
N GLY A 174 -14.63 7.11 -3.69
CA GLY A 174 -14.96 8.51 -3.51
C GLY A 174 -14.25 9.16 -2.32
N ILE A 175 -14.42 10.48 -2.21
CA ILE A 175 -13.94 11.25 -1.03
C ILE A 175 -14.60 10.67 0.23
N GLY A 176 -13.77 10.32 1.22
CA GLY A 176 -14.23 9.69 2.46
C GLY A 176 -14.49 8.18 2.34
N GLY A 177 -14.12 7.54 1.22
CA GLY A 177 -14.32 6.11 0.99
C GLY A 177 -13.72 5.22 2.08
N ASN A 178 -12.54 5.56 2.60
CA ASN A 178 -11.94 4.83 3.72
C ASN A 178 -12.81 4.87 4.98
N ALA A 179 -13.38 6.04 5.31
CA ALA A 179 -14.27 6.17 6.45
C ALA A 179 -15.59 5.40 6.24
N PHE A 180 -16.10 5.39 5.00
CA PHE A 180 -17.25 4.58 4.62
C PHE A 180 -16.99 3.10 4.86
N VAL A 181 -15.89 2.54 4.35
CA VAL A 181 -15.54 1.12 4.53
C VAL A 181 -15.41 0.77 6.02
N ARG A 182 -14.67 1.57 6.80
CA ARG A 182 -14.52 1.33 8.25
C ARG A 182 -15.87 1.29 8.98
N LYS A 183 -16.77 2.21 8.66
CA LYS A 183 -18.10 2.26 9.27
C LYS A 183 -18.94 1.00 8.98
N GLN A 184 -18.74 0.35 7.82
CA GLN A 184 -19.47 -0.88 7.48
C GLN A 184 -18.94 -2.11 8.23
N ILE A 185 -17.65 -2.15 8.57
CA ILE A 185 -17.02 -3.37 9.11
C ILE A 185 -16.78 -3.31 10.63
N VAL A 186 -16.73 -2.13 11.25
CA VAL A 186 -16.27 -1.98 12.63
C VAL A 186 -17.13 -2.73 13.67
N ALA A 187 -18.45 -2.77 13.48
CA ALA A 187 -19.37 -3.43 14.41
C ALA A 187 -19.46 -4.93 14.17
N ASP A 188 -19.64 -5.32 12.89
CA ASP A 188 -19.99 -6.70 12.53
C ASP A 188 -18.75 -7.56 12.21
N HIS A 189 -17.63 -6.93 11.85
CA HIS A 189 -16.39 -7.60 11.44
C HIS A 189 -15.15 -6.97 12.11
N PRO A 190 -15.07 -6.97 13.46
CA PRO A 190 -14.02 -6.28 14.20
C PRO A 190 -12.61 -6.80 13.91
N HIS A 191 -12.46 -8.08 13.55
CA HIS A 191 -11.17 -8.67 13.17
C HIS A 191 -10.65 -8.12 11.83
N VAL A 192 -11.51 -7.97 10.82
CA VAL A 192 -11.14 -7.32 9.55
C VAL A 192 -10.80 -5.85 9.79
N HIS A 193 -11.59 -5.17 10.62
CA HIS A 193 -11.31 -3.78 10.98
C HIS A 193 -9.94 -3.62 11.66
N ALA A 194 -9.61 -4.49 12.61
CA ALA A 194 -8.31 -4.48 13.29
C ALA A 194 -7.15 -4.74 12.31
N ALA A 195 -7.27 -5.73 11.42
CA ALA A 195 -6.27 -5.99 10.40
C ALA A 195 -6.09 -4.81 9.43
N LEU A 196 -7.19 -4.15 9.04
CA LEU A 196 -7.16 -2.96 8.18
C LEU A 196 -6.50 -1.76 8.88
N LEU A 197 -6.72 -1.59 10.18
CA LEU A 197 -6.03 -0.56 10.98
C LEU A 197 -4.54 -0.86 11.09
N ALA A 198 -4.14 -2.12 11.26
CA ALA A 198 -2.72 -2.50 11.33
C ALA A 198 -1.95 -2.10 10.07
N VAL A 199 -2.57 -2.15 8.88
CA VAL A 199 -1.97 -1.62 7.64
C VAL A 199 -1.76 -0.11 7.71
N SER A 200 -2.69 0.64 8.32
CA SER A 200 -2.54 2.08 8.54
C SER A 200 -1.42 2.39 9.53
N ASP A 201 -1.34 1.64 10.62
CA ASP A 201 -0.30 1.77 11.65
C ASP A 201 1.09 1.35 11.15
N ALA A 202 1.15 0.50 10.12
CA ALA A 202 2.41 0.14 9.48
C ALA A 202 3.09 1.32 8.78
N VAL A 203 2.31 2.34 8.37
CA VAL A 203 2.81 3.46 7.56
C VAL A 203 2.53 4.83 8.18
N ASP A 204 1.98 4.87 9.40
CA ASP A 204 1.50 6.11 10.05
C ASP A 204 2.60 7.17 10.21
N SER A 205 3.82 6.74 10.51
CA SER A 205 4.99 7.61 10.64
C SER A 205 5.31 8.40 9.36
N TYR A 206 4.82 7.97 8.19
CA TYR A 206 5.05 8.65 6.91
C TYR A 206 3.98 9.67 6.54
N LYS A 207 2.89 9.80 7.31
CA LYS A 207 1.82 10.77 7.00
C LYS A 207 2.32 12.21 7.08
N GLY A 208 3.08 12.55 8.12
CA GLY A 208 3.72 13.85 8.29
C GLY A 208 4.66 14.17 7.11
N PRO A 209 5.71 13.35 6.88
CA PRO A 209 6.63 13.52 5.76
C PRO A 209 5.93 13.62 4.40
N ARG A 210 4.92 12.80 4.13
CA ARG A 210 4.14 12.86 2.88
C ARG A 210 3.39 14.18 2.73
N ASN A 211 2.77 14.68 3.79
CA ASN A 211 2.05 15.95 3.74
C ASN A 211 3.01 17.13 3.55
N GLU A 212 4.17 17.08 4.19
CA GLU A 212 5.25 18.04 3.95
C GLU A 212 5.67 18.04 2.48
N LEU A 213 5.94 16.88 1.87
CA LEU A 213 6.32 16.78 0.45
C LEU A 213 5.29 17.32 -0.55
N ILE A 214 4.01 17.32 -0.18
CA ILE A 214 2.92 17.80 -1.05
C ILE A 214 2.69 19.30 -0.89
N HIS A 215 3.01 19.84 0.28
CA HIS A 215 2.77 21.25 0.61
C HIS A 215 4.04 22.11 0.61
N ALA A 216 5.22 21.49 0.70
CA ALA A 216 6.52 22.11 0.84
C ALA A 216 7.57 21.34 0.01
N THR A 217 8.67 22.03 -0.30
CA THR A 217 9.83 21.57 -1.08
C THR A 217 10.31 20.15 -0.76
N SER A 218 11.06 19.58 -1.71
CA SER A 218 11.74 18.26 -1.68
C SER A 218 12.18 17.77 -0.30
N PHE A 219 12.14 16.45 -0.10
CA PHE A 219 12.59 15.74 1.11
C PHE A 219 13.97 16.23 1.51
N SER A 220 14.12 16.56 2.79
CA SER A 220 15.38 17.00 3.35
C SER A 220 15.52 16.50 4.78
N SER A 221 16.74 16.09 5.12
CA SER A 221 17.19 15.85 6.48
C SER A 221 18.42 16.71 6.73
N ARG A 222 18.83 16.85 7.99
CA ARG A 222 20.06 17.58 8.33
C ARG A 222 21.26 17.00 7.57
N GLU A 223 21.43 15.68 7.61
CA GLU A 223 22.53 14.98 6.97
C GLU A 223 22.47 15.14 5.45
N LEU A 224 21.30 14.98 4.85
CA LEU A 224 21.13 15.12 3.41
C LEU A 224 21.46 16.54 2.94
N GLY A 225 20.99 17.56 3.67
CA GLY A 225 21.33 18.95 3.40
C GLY A 225 22.84 19.24 3.50
N LEU A 226 23.54 18.62 4.46
CA LEU A 226 25.00 18.71 4.57
C LEU A 226 25.70 18.08 3.37
N PHE A 227 25.34 16.84 2.99
CA PHE A 227 25.96 16.16 1.86
C PHE A 227 25.74 16.90 0.54
N THR A 228 24.51 17.36 0.28
CA THR A 228 24.18 18.15 -0.91
C THR A 228 24.98 19.45 -0.94
N SER A 229 25.05 20.18 0.19
CA SER A 229 25.76 21.47 0.25
C SER A 229 27.27 21.30 0.06
N ILE A 230 27.89 20.31 0.71
CA ILE A 230 29.33 20.03 0.56
C ILE A 230 29.65 19.72 -0.90
N LYS A 231 28.83 18.87 -1.54
CA LYS A 231 29.01 18.50 -2.95
C LYS A 231 28.84 19.68 -3.89
N HIS A 232 27.75 20.44 -3.77
CA HIS A 232 27.43 21.53 -4.71
C HIS A 232 28.34 22.75 -4.55
N LEU A 233 28.78 23.04 -3.31
CA LEU A 233 29.64 24.19 -3.02
C LEU A 233 31.14 23.84 -3.09
N GLY A 234 31.49 22.57 -3.24
CA GLY A 234 32.89 22.12 -3.28
C GLY A 234 33.65 22.42 -1.99
N ILE A 235 32.97 22.29 -0.83
CA ILE A 235 33.56 22.60 0.48
C ILE A 235 34.64 21.56 0.81
N ASP A 236 35.84 22.03 1.17
CA ASP A 236 36.88 21.18 1.74
C ASP A 236 36.46 20.71 3.14
N THR A 237 36.56 19.41 3.38
CA THR A 237 36.04 18.75 4.58
C THR A 237 37.15 18.37 5.54
N ASP A 238 38.35 18.94 5.38
CA ASP A 238 39.51 18.76 6.26
C ASP A 238 39.84 17.28 6.51
N GLY A 239 39.77 16.47 5.45
CA GLY A 239 40.05 15.04 5.49
C GLY A 239 38.90 14.14 5.95
N LEU A 240 37.70 14.68 6.21
CA LEU A 240 36.51 13.86 6.45
C LEU A 240 36.03 13.18 5.17
N ASN A 241 35.85 11.86 5.24
CA ASN A 241 35.32 11.04 4.15
C ASN A 241 33.79 11.18 4.04
N THR A 242 33.33 12.23 3.36
CA THR A 242 31.89 12.52 3.21
C THR A 242 31.16 11.46 2.41
N ASP A 243 31.80 10.83 1.42
CA ASP A 243 31.23 9.73 0.64
C ASP A 243 30.93 8.51 1.54
N GLU A 244 31.79 8.21 2.51
CA GLU A 244 31.55 7.14 3.48
C GLU A 244 30.40 7.44 4.44
N LEU A 245 30.31 8.69 4.91
CA LEU A 245 29.19 9.12 5.76
C LEU A 245 27.87 9.09 4.99
N ALA A 246 27.87 9.52 3.72
CA ALA A 246 26.71 9.46 2.84
C ALA A 246 26.26 8.02 2.59
N ARG A 247 27.19 7.12 2.22
CA ARG A 247 26.90 5.67 2.08
C ARG A 247 26.24 5.08 3.32
N HIS A 248 26.76 5.41 4.51
CA HIS A 248 26.19 4.94 5.78
C HIS A 248 24.78 5.49 6.02
N HIS A 249 24.55 6.78 5.74
CA HIS A 249 23.22 7.39 5.84
C HIS A 249 22.23 6.73 4.87
N PHE A 250 22.61 6.54 3.61
CA PHE A 250 21.74 5.95 2.59
C PHE A 250 21.43 4.48 2.88
N SER A 251 22.43 3.72 3.37
CA SER A 251 22.22 2.35 3.81
C SER A 251 21.21 2.25 4.96
N LYS A 252 21.24 3.20 5.91
CA LYS A 252 20.20 3.27 6.97
C LYS A 252 18.81 3.54 6.40
N GLY A 253 18.69 4.46 5.44
CA GLY A 253 17.43 4.71 4.73
C GLY A 253 16.92 3.46 4.00
N GLY A 254 17.81 2.70 3.36
CA GLY A 254 17.46 1.42 2.73
C GLY A 254 16.96 0.39 3.74
N ILE A 255 17.60 0.27 4.91
CA ILE A 255 17.14 -0.60 6.00
C ILE A 255 15.74 -0.20 6.48
N GLU A 256 15.49 1.10 6.67
CA GLU A 256 14.18 1.62 7.07
C GLU A 256 13.09 1.24 6.06
N ILE A 257 13.36 1.40 4.77
CA ILE A 257 12.45 1.01 3.69
C ILE A 257 12.18 -0.50 3.76
N ALA A 258 13.21 -1.33 3.92
CA ALA A 258 13.05 -2.78 3.97
C ALA A 258 12.19 -3.23 5.16
N VAL A 259 12.41 -2.67 6.35
CA VAL A 259 11.61 -2.96 7.55
C VAL A 259 10.15 -2.55 7.34
N THR A 260 9.92 -1.39 6.73
CA THR A 260 8.57 -0.91 6.43
C THR A 260 7.85 -1.82 5.43
N ILE A 261 8.54 -2.25 4.36
CA ILE A 261 7.98 -3.21 3.39
C ILE A 261 7.64 -4.54 4.08
N ALA A 262 8.52 -5.07 4.93
CA ALA A 262 8.27 -6.31 5.65
C ALA A 262 7.02 -6.22 6.56
N LYS A 263 6.89 -5.12 7.32
CA LYS A 263 5.70 -4.86 8.16
C LYS A 263 4.42 -4.71 7.32
N LEU A 264 4.51 -4.07 6.16
CA LEU A 264 3.38 -3.98 5.22
C LEU A 264 2.97 -5.36 4.70
N VAL A 265 3.92 -6.18 4.25
CA VAL A 265 3.64 -7.55 3.80
C VAL A 265 2.95 -8.36 4.92
N GLU A 266 3.48 -8.30 6.15
CA GLU A 266 2.90 -9.01 7.30
C GLU A 266 1.45 -8.57 7.58
N THR A 267 1.20 -7.26 7.65
CA THR A 267 -0.14 -6.73 7.93
C THR A 267 -1.13 -6.98 6.80
N LEU A 268 -0.69 -6.97 5.53
CA LEU A 268 -1.52 -7.30 4.38
C LEU A 268 -1.86 -8.80 4.32
N LYS A 269 -0.94 -9.69 4.70
CA LYS A 269 -1.23 -11.12 4.86
C LYS A 269 -2.29 -11.35 5.93
N ALA A 270 -2.12 -10.73 7.10
CA ALA A 270 -3.11 -10.80 8.18
C ALA A 270 -4.49 -10.27 7.74
N LEU A 271 -4.53 -9.26 6.88
CA LEU A 271 -5.77 -8.77 6.27
C LEU A 271 -6.40 -9.81 5.33
N LEU A 272 -5.62 -10.48 4.49
CA LEU A 272 -6.10 -11.56 3.62
C LEU A 272 -6.61 -12.76 4.42
N ASP A 273 -5.90 -13.14 5.50
CA ASP A 273 -6.35 -14.15 6.45
C ASP A 273 -7.73 -13.79 7.03
N ALA A 274 -7.89 -12.55 7.49
CA ALA A 274 -9.16 -12.04 8.05
C ALA A 274 -10.30 -12.00 7.01
N LEU A 275 -10.00 -11.87 5.72
CA LEU A 275 -10.99 -11.87 4.65
C LEU A 275 -11.36 -13.27 4.14
N THR A 276 -10.58 -14.30 4.48
CA THR A 276 -10.79 -15.70 4.04
C THR A 276 -12.24 -16.18 4.17
N PRO A 277 -12.96 -15.95 5.30
CA PRO A 277 -14.33 -16.43 5.43
C PRO A 277 -15.29 -15.85 4.37
N LEU A 278 -15.04 -14.64 3.87
CA LEU A 278 -15.86 -14.05 2.81
C LEU A 278 -15.61 -14.75 1.47
N PHE A 279 -14.37 -15.15 1.20
CA PHE A 279 -14.02 -15.88 -0.01
C PHE A 279 -14.66 -17.28 -0.03
N GLU A 280 -14.78 -17.92 1.14
CA GLU A 280 -15.45 -19.21 1.31
C GLU A 280 -16.96 -19.16 1.05
N ILE A 281 -17.64 -18.10 1.49
CA ILE A 281 -19.08 -17.91 1.26
C ILE A 281 -19.38 -17.93 -0.25
N VAL A 282 -18.59 -17.25 -1.06
CA VAL A 282 -18.77 -17.20 -2.52
C VAL A 282 -18.59 -18.58 -3.13
N HIS A 283 -17.60 -19.34 -2.69
CA HIS A 283 -17.37 -20.71 -3.17
C HIS A 283 -18.54 -21.64 -2.83
N GLN A 284 -19.08 -21.56 -1.61
CA GLN A 284 -20.17 -22.42 -1.15
C GLN A 284 -21.49 -22.14 -1.88
N HIS A 285 -21.81 -20.86 -2.16
CA HIS A 285 -23.05 -20.50 -2.87
C HIS A 285 -23.09 -21.08 -4.29
N VAL A 286 -21.96 -21.11 -4.99
CA VAL A 286 -21.88 -21.68 -6.35
C VAL A 286 -22.04 -23.20 -6.34
N GLN A 287 -21.48 -23.90 -5.35
CA GLN A 287 -21.64 -25.36 -5.23
C GLN A 287 -23.10 -25.75 -4.99
N ILE A 288 -23.87 -24.95 -4.24
CA ILE A 288 -25.28 -25.22 -3.95
C ILE A 288 -26.17 -24.97 -5.18
N GLU A 289 -25.88 -23.93 -5.97
CA GLU A 289 -26.61 -23.65 -7.21
C GLU A 289 -26.36 -24.71 -8.29
N GLY A 290 -25.13 -25.22 -8.40
CA GLY A 290 -24.78 -26.28 -9.35
C GLY A 290 -25.43 -27.65 -9.07
N VAL A 291 -25.85 -27.93 -7.83
CA VAL A 291 -26.52 -29.19 -7.46
C VAL A 291 -28.03 -29.16 -7.76
N LYS A 292 -28.64 -27.98 -7.89
CA LYS A 292 -30.09 -27.87 -8.14
C LYS A 292 -30.51 -28.10 -9.59
N GLU A 293 -29.57 -28.24 -10.53
CA GLU A 293 -29.87 -28.40 -11.96
C GLU A 293 -29.90 -29.86 -12.45
N SER A 294 -29.70 -30.85 -11.57
CA SER A 294 -29.85 -32.27 -11.88
C SER A 294 -31.07 -32.89 -11.21
N ALA A 295 -32.26 -32.36 -11.47
CA ALA A 295 -33.49 -33.11 -11.26
C ALA A 295 -33.74 -34.01 -12.48
N PRO A 296 -33.98 -35.32 -12.31
CA PRO A 296 -34.20 -36.21 -13.44
C PRO A 296 -35.47 -35.80 -14.19
N LYS A 297 -35.34 -35.58 -15.50
CA LYS A 297 -36.49 -35.63 -16.40
C LYS A 297 -37.03 -37.05 -16.37
N GLY A 298 -38.15 -37.24 -15.68
CA GLY A 298 -38.98 -38.43 -15.83
C GLY A 298 -40.35 -38.05 -16.38
N PRO A 299 -41.17 -39.02 -16.82
CA PRO A 299 -40.90 -40.46 -16.98
C PRO A 299 -40.51 -40.85 -18.41
#